data_AF-A0A2V7KE86-F1
#
_entry.id   AF-A0A2V7KE86-F1
#
_cell.length_a   1.000
_cell.length_b   1.000
_cell.length_c   1.000
_cell.angle_alpha   90.00
_cell.angle_beta   90.00
_cell.angle_gamma   90.00
#
_symmetry.space_group_name_H-M   'P 1'
#
loop_
_entity.id
_entity.type
_entity.pdbx_description
1 polymer ?
#
loop_
_entity_poly.entity_id
_entity_poly.type
_entity_poly.pdbx_seq_one_letter_code
_entity_poly.pdbx_strand_id
1 'polypeptide(L)'
;MPAPLVECVPNFSEGRDAATIGALRSTITAVTGVQLLDVQSDTAHNRSVFTFVGSPAAVVEAAFAAMRVATDRIDLTKHSGEHPRMGATDVVPFVPVTGITMDECVALAQTLGERVGKELRIPVFLYARAATRPERVLLPEVRKGEFEAMRERALEPDFG
;
A
#
# COMPACT_ATOMS: atom_id res chain seq x y z
N MET A 1 23.44 -8.31 16.48
CA MET A 1 21.98 -8.25 16.25
C MET A 1 21.71 -8.74 14.84
N PRO A 2 20.66 -9.53 14.59
CA PRO A 2 20.31 -9.95 13.23
C PRO A 2 20.00 -8.74 12.35
N ALA A 3 20.23 -8.85 11.04
CA ALA A 3 19.93 -7.78 10.10
C ALA A 3 18.42 -7.46 10.10
N PRO A 4 18.02 -6.17 10.05
CA PRO A 4 16.61 -5.79 10.03
C PRO A 4 15.86 -6.37 8.83
N LEU A 5 14.73 -7.01 9.10
CA LEU A 5 13.83 -7.60 8.11
C LEU A 5 12.41 -7.11 8.36
N VAL A 6 11.78 -6.59 7.32
CA VAL A 6 10.42 -6.04 7.33
C VAL A 6 9.59 -6.78 6.31
N GLU A 7 8.36 -7.12 6.68
CA GLU A 7 7.34 -7.59 5.74
C GLU A 7 6.48 -6.40 5.29
N CYS A 8 6.22 -6.32 4.00
CA CYS A 8 5.32 -5.36 3.41
C CYS A 8 4.23 -6.09 2.63
N VAL A 9 2.97 -5.71 2.88
CA VAL A 9 1.79 -6.43 2.36
C VAL A 9 0.85 -5.51 1.58
N PRO A 10 1.29 -4.82 0.51
CA PRO A 10 0.44 -3.87 -0.19
C PRO A 10 -0.74 -4.54 -0.86
N ASN A 11 -1.85 -3.80 -0.92
CA ASN A 11 -3.07 -4.25 -1.58
C ASN A 11 -3.36 -3.33 -2.76
N PHE A 12 -3.59 -3.92 -3.93
CA PHE A 12 -3.93 -3.20 -5.14
C PHE A 12 -5.35 -3.54 -5.59
N SER A 13 -6.08 -2.53 -6.04
CA SER A 13 -7.44 -2.68 -6.60
C SER A 13 -7.39 -3.19 -8.03
N GLU A 14 -6.82 -4.37 -8.21
CA GLU A 14 -6.78 -5.11 -9.47
C GLU A 14 -6.66 -6.60 -9.16
N GLY A 15 -7.55 -7.43 -9.71
CA GLY A 15 -7.56 -8.89 -9.53
C GLY A 15 -7.84 -9.66 -10.82
N ARG A 16 -7.90 -8.99 -11.97
CA ARG A 16 -8.37 -9.52 -13.25
C ARG A 16 -7.37 -9.28 -14.40
N ASP A 17 -6.78 -8.10 -14.50
CA ASP A 17 -5.80 -7.78 -15.53
C ASP A 17 -4.41 -8.34 -15.18
N ALA A 18 -4.09 -9.48 -15.81
CA ALA A 18 -2.81 -10.15 -15.66
C ALA A 18 -1.61 -9.30 -16.07
N ALA A 19 -1.77 -8.36 -17.01
CA ALA A 19 -0.68 -7.48 -17.44
C ALA A 19 -0.34 -6.46 -16.33
N THR A 20 -1.36 -5.89 -15.69
CA THR A 20 -1.18 -4.97 -14.56
C THR A 20 -0.60 -5.70 -13.34
N ILE A 21 -1.13 -6.86 -12.98
CA ILE A 21 -0.60 -7.69 -11.88
C ILE A 21 0.86 -8.10 -12.17
N GLY A 22 1.17 -8.48 -13.41
CA GLY A 22 2.52 -8.82 -13.85
C GLY A 22 3.50 -7.64 -13.78
N ALA A 23 3.04 -6.43 -14.12
CA ALA A 23 3.84 -5.21 -14.01
C ALA A 23 4.15 -4.85 -12.55
N LEU A 24 3.17 -4.97 -11.66
CA LEU A 24 3.36 -4.80 -10.21
C LEU A 24 4.39 -5.80 -9.68
N ARG A 25 4.21 -7.09 -9.99
CA ARG A 25 5.13 -8.16 -9.61
C ARG A 25 6.55 -7.85 -10.06
N SER A 26 6.74 -7.55 -11.34
CA SER A 26 8.04 -7.31 -11.94
C SER A 26 8.76 -6.14 -11.28
N THR A 27 8.02 -5.07 -10.97
CA THR A 27 8.54 -3.87 -10.32
C THR A 27 9.00 -4.16 -8.89
N ILE A 28 8.22 -4.91 -8.11
CA ILE A 28 8.59 -5.32 -6.75
C ILE A 28 9.86 -6.18 -6.79
N THR A 29 9.91 -7.18 -7.66
CA THR A 29 11.04 -8.12 -7.74
C THR A 29 12.31 -7.51 -8.36
N ALA A 30 12.21 -6.36 -9.02
CA ALA A 30 13.37 -5.66 -9.57
C ALA A 30 14.18 -4.91 -8.51
N VAL A 31 13.59 -4.65 -7.33
CA VAL A 31 14.29 -3.96 -6.24
C VAL A 31 15.25 -4.91 -5.55
N THR A 32 16.53 -4.54 -5.56
CA THR A 32 17.58 -5.33 -4.90
C THR A 32 17.34 -5.39 -3.40
N GLY A 33 17.41 -6.60 -2.82
CA GLY A 33 17.18 -6.81 -1.39
C GLY A 33 15.72 -7.04 -1.01
N VAL A 34 14.82 -7.18 -1.98
CA VAL A 34 13.44 -7.63 -1.79
C VAL A 34 13.27 -9.07 -2.23
N GLN A 35 12.55 -9.85 -1.42
CA GLN A 35 12.09 -11.19 -1.75
C GLN A 35 10.56 -11.20 -1.74
N LEU A 36 9.98 -11.44 -2.92
CA LEU A 36 8.54 -11.68 -3.04
C LEU A 36 8.21 -13.08 -2.49
N LEU A 37 7.29 -13.15 -1.54
CA LEU A 37 6.85 -14.38 -0.88
C LEU A 37 5.57 -14.93 -1.49
N ASP A 38 4.59 -14.05 -1.73
CA ASP A 38 3.28 -14.46 -2.23
C ASP A 38 2.59 -13.35 -3.05
N VAL A 39 1.72 -13.77 -3.96
CA VAL A 39 0.79 -12.91 -4.70
C VAL A 39 -0.56 -13.60 -4.76
N GLN A 40 -1.54 -13.04 -4.07
CA GLN A 40 -2.91 -13.54 -4.04
C GLN A 40 -3.80 -12.58 -4.80
N SER A 41 -4.38 -13.05 -5.91
CA SER A 41 -5.31 -12.27 -6.72
C SER A 41 -6.69 -12.92 -6.68
N ASP A 42 -7.71 -12.10 -6.45
CA ASP A 42 -9.10 -12.54 -6.41
C ASP A 42 -9.94 -11.74 -7.42
N THR A 43 -10.57 -12.45 -8.34
CA THR A 43 -11.34 -11.86 -9.44
C THR A 43 -12.70 -11.31 -9.02
N ALA A 44 -13.33 -11.88 -7.98
CA ALA A 44 -14.61 -11.41 -7.45
C ALA A 44 -14.39 -10.13 -6.62
N HIS A 45 -13.41 -10.16 -5.73
CA HIS A 45 -12.99 -9.00 -4.96
C HIS A 45 -12.30 -7.92 -5.82
N ASN A 46 -11.82 -8.29 -7.01
CA ASN A 46 -11.01 -7.45 -7.91
C ASN A 46 -9.85 -6.75 -7.17
N ARG A 47 -9.11 -7.56 -6.43
CA ARG A 47 -8.03 -7.13 -5.53
C ARG A 47 -6.89 -8.13 -5.59
N SER A 48 -5.66 -7.60 -5.49
CA SER A 48 -4.46 -8.40 -5.31
C SER A 48 -3.71 -7.99 -4.05
N VAL A 49 -3.22 -8.98 -3.32
CA VAL A 49 -2.37 -8.84 -2.14
C VAL A 49 -0.99 -9.35 -2.50
N PHE A 50 0.02 -8.51 -2.35
CA PHE A 50 1.41 -8.89 -2.55
C PHE A 50 2.06 -8.96 -1.17
N THR A 51 2.82 -10.02 -0.91
CA THR A 51 3.58 -10.17 0.34
C THR A 51 5.05 -10.28 -0.01
N PHE A 52 5.87 -9.35 0.48
CA PHE A 52 7.31 -9.40 0.28
C PHE A 52 8.06 -8.96 1.53
N VAL A 53 9.31 -9.43 1.64
CA VAL A 53 10.20 -9.08 2.75
C VAL A 53 11.50 -8.49 2.23
N GLY A 54 12.17 -7.68 3.05
CA GLY A 54 13.46 -7.09 2.71
C GLY A 54 14.00 -6.19 3.80
N SER A 55 15.11 -5.50 3.49
CA SER A 55 15.61 -4.45 4.36
C SER A 55 14.63 -3.26 4.39
N PRO A 56 14.63 -2.43 5.45
CA PRO A 56 13.70 -1.30 5.59
C PRO A 56 13.66 -0.38 4.37
N ALA A 57 14.83 -0.01 3.83
CA ALA A 57 14.93 0.84 2.65
C ALA A 57 14.42 0.13 1.38
N ALA A 58 14.74 -1.16 1.21
CA ALA A 58 14.36 -1.91 0.02
C ALA A 58 12.84 -2.12 -0.07
N VAL A 59 12.18 -2.41 1.06
CA VAL A 59 10.71 -2.58 1.06
C VAL A 59 9.97 -1.28 0.79
N VAL A 60 10.47 -0.14 1.29
CA VAL A 60 9.91 1.19 0.99
C VAL A 60 10.05 1.52 -0.49
N GLU A 61 11.21 1.25 -1.09
CA GLU A 61 11.45 1.50 -2.51
C GLU A 61 10.54 0.61 -3.39
N ALA A 62 10.42 -0.68 -3.06
CA ALA A 62 9.54 -1.60 -3.80
C ALA A 62 8.07 -1.20 -3.68
N ALA A 63 7.61 -0.81 -2.48
CA ALA A 63 6.26 -0.31 -2.28
C ALA A 63 6.00 0.95 -3.10
N PHE A 64 6.88 1.95 -3.03
CA PHE A 64 6.76 3.19 -3.80
C PHE A 64 6.73 2.94 -5.32
N ALA A 65 7.65 2.12 -5.81
CA ALA A 65 7.72 1.79 -7.23
C ALA A 65 6.45 1.06 -7.72
N ALA A 66 5.93 0.13 -6.92
CA ALA A 66 4.67 -0.55 -7.22
C ALA A 66 3.46 0.40 -7.16
N MET A 67 3.42 1.33 -6.20
CA MET A 67 2.37 2.36 -6.13
C MET A 67 2.33 3.22 -7.38
N ARG A 68 3.49 3.65 -7.90
CA ARG A 68 3.56 4.40 -9.16
C ARG A 68 2.98 3.60 -10.33
N VAL A 69 3.32 2.31 -10.43
CA VAL A 69 2.75 1.43 -11.47
C VAL A 69 1.24 1.27 -11.32
N ALA A 70 0.75 1.13 -10.09
CA ALA A 70 -0.69 1.07 -9.81
C ALA A 70 -1.40 2.36 -10.23
N THR A 71 -0.83 3.53 -9.91
CA THR A 71 -1.35 4.84 -10.32
C THR A 71 -1.47 4.98 -11.83
N ASP A 72 -0.49 4.48 -12.58
CA ASP A 72 -0.49 4.60 -14.05
C ASP A 72 -1.46 3.62 -14.74
N ARG A 73 -1.77 2.49 -14.09
CA ARG A 73 -2.48 1.37 -14.73
C ARG A 73 -3.90 1.12 -14.22
N ILE A 74 -4.21 1.51 -12.99
CA ILE A 74 -5.49 1.19 -12.35
C ILE A 74 -6.37 2.44 -12.31
N ASP A 75 -7.41 2.45 -13.14
CA ASP A 75 -8.43 3.49 -13.18
C ASP A 75 -9.60 3.15 -12.24
N LEU A 76 -9.59 3.72 -11.04
CA LEU A 76 -10.65 3.49 -10.04
C LEU A 76 -12.04 3.93 -10.50
N THR A 77 -12.14 4.85 -11.48
CA THR A 77 -13.45 5.27 -12.00
C THR A 77 -14.14 4.19 -12.82
N LYS A 78 -13.40 3.14 -13.20
CA LYS A 78 -13.88 1.95 -13.92
C LYS A 78 -13.75 0.68 -13.07
N HIS A 79 -13.21 0.80 -11.86
CA HIS A 79 -13.00 -0.34 -10.97
C HIS A 79 -14.30 -0.70 -10.25
N SER A 80 -14.64 -1.99 -10.27
CA SER A 80 -15.68 -2.58 -9.42
C SER A 80 -15.23 -3.96 -8.93
N GLY A 81 -15.60 -4.28 -7.69
CA GLY A 81 -15.29 -5.53 -7.01
C GLY A 81 -16.02 -5.62 -5.67
N GLU A 82 -16.11 -6.82 -5.10
CA GLU A 82 -16.82 -7.05 -3.83
C GLU A 82 -16.04 -6.53 -2.60
N HIS A 83 -14.75 -6.25 -2.74
CA HIS A 83 -13.92 -5.79 -1.63
C HIS A 83 -13.93 -4.26 -1.52
N PRO A 84 -14.18 -3.70 -0.32
CA PRO A 84 -14.09 -2.26 -0.09
C PRO A 84 -12.71 -1.71 -0.43
N ARG A 85 -12.65 -0.62 -1.18
CA ARG A 85 -11.39 0.02 -1.61
C ARG A 85 -11.51 1.54 -1.65
N MET A 86 -10.41 2.24 -1.37
CA MET A 86 -10.36 3.70 -1.50
C MET A 86 -9.28 4.21 -2.46
N GLY A 87 -8.38 3.33 -2.91
CA GLY A 87 -7.20 3.70 -3.70
C GLY A 87 -6.77 2.59 -4.65
N ALA A 88 -6.12 2.94 -5.77
CA ALA A 88 -5.52 1.98 -6.70
C ALA A 88 -4.48 1.11 -5.98
N THR A 89 -3.68 1.76 -5.13
CA THR A 89 -3.08 1.13 -3.96
C THR A 89 -3.95 1.47 -2.76
N ASP A 90 -4.49 0.45 -2.12
CA ASP A 90 -5.53 0.59 -1.12
C ASP A 90 -4.94 0.67 0.30
N VAL A 91 -3.97 -0.20 0.63
CA VAL A 91 -3.13 -0.12 1.85
C VAL A 91 -1.72 -0.60 1.56
N VAL A 92 -0.78 -0.12 2.37
CA VAL A 92 0.63 -0.57 2.41
C VAL A 92 1.08 -0.69 3.87
N PRO A 93 0.84 -1.83 4.55
CA PRO A 93 1.38 -2.09 5.87
C PRO A 93 2.88 -2.44 5.83
N PHE A 94 3.59 -2.05 6.89
CA PHE A 94 4.92 -2.54 7.23
C PHE A 94 4.85 -3.27 8.57
N VAL A 95 5.34 -4.50 8.61
CA VAL A 95 5.27 -5.39 9.77
C VAL A 95 6.67 -5.81 10.19
N PRO A 96 7.06 -5.67 11.48
CA PRO A 96 8.38 -6.06 11.94
C PRO A 96 8.52 -7.59 11.93
N VAL A 97 9.56 -8.11 11.28
CA VAL A 97 9.87 -9.56 11.27
C VAL A 97 11.04 -9.88 12.20
N THR A 98 12.19 -9.21 12.03
CA THR A 98 13.39 -9.45 12.84
C THR A 98 14.27 -8.22 12.86
N GLY A 99 14.89 -7.91 14.01
CA GLY A 99 15.88 -6.83 14.10
C GLY A 99 15.33 -5.42 13.84
N ILE A 100 14.01 -5.24 13.94
CA ILE A 100 13.32 -3.96 13.78
C ILE A 100 12.10 -3.89 14.69
N THR A 101 11.82 -2.70 15.22
CA THR A 101 10.69 -2.41 16.12
C THR A 101 9.45 -1.96 15.35
N MET A 102 8.31 -1.94 16.05
CA MET A 102 7.09 -1.38 15.50
C MET A 102 7.22 0.13 15.22
N ASP A 103 7.91 0.88 16.09
CA ASP A 103 8.08 2.33 15.92
C ASP A 103 8.93 2.65 14.69
N GLU A 104 9.95 1.83 14.42
CA GLU A 104 10.71 1.91 13.16
C GLU A 104 9.83 1.61 11.95
N CYS A 105 8.91 0.64 12.02
CA CYS A 105 7.94 0.39 10.93
C CYS A 105 6.96 1.55 10.73
N VAL A 106 6.55 2.23 11.81
CA VAL A 106 5.75 3.46 11.73
C VAL A 106 6.52 4.56 11.00
N ALA A 107 7.82 4.72 11.27
CA ALA A 107 8.67 5.66 10.56
C ALA A 107 8.79 5.33 9.05
N LEU A 108 8.81 4.04 8.67
CA LEU A 108 8.77 3.63 7.26
C LEU A 108 7.43 4.02 6.60
N ALA A 109 6.30 3.82 7.29
CA ALA A 109 4.99 4.22 6.78
C ALA A 109 4.90 5.74 6.56
N GLN A 110 5.45 6.53 7.49
CA GLN A 110 5.54 7.99 7.36
C GLN A 110 6.42 8.40 6.18
N THR A 111 7.61 7.80 6.06
CA THR A 111 8.56 8.08 4.98
C THR A 111 7.97 7.77 3.61
N LEU A 112 7.31 6.61 3.46
CA LEU A 112 6.61 6.26 2.23
C LEU A 112 5.47 7.24 1.96
N GLY A 113 4.65 7.54 2.97
CA GLY A 113 3.50 8.43 2.85
C GLY A 113 3.88 9.83 2.39
N GLU A 114 4.90 10.43 3.00
CA GLU A 114 5.42 11.74 2.61
C GLU A 114 5.89 11.75 1.14
N ARG A 115 6.67 10.73 0.75
CA ARG A 115 7.18 10.61 -0.61
C ARG A 115 6.06 10.44 -1.64
N VAL A 116 5.06 9.61 -1.34
CA VAL A 116 3.89 9.40 -2.19
C VAL A 116 3.08 10.68 -2.34
N GLY A 117 2.79 11.37 -1.25
CA GLY A 117 2.07 12.64 -1.28
C GLY A 117 2.80 13.68 -2.13
N LYS A 118 4.13 13.78 -1.98
CA LYS A 118 4.95 14.74 -2.71
C LYS A 118 5.14 14.40 -4.19
N GLU A 119 5.52 13.16 -4.51
CA GLU A 119 5.94 12.78 -5.87
C GLU A 119 4.77 12.31 -6.74
N LEU A 120 3.82 11.55 -6.16
CA LEU A 120 2.68 11.01 -6.90
C LEU A 120 1.43 11.89 -6.77
N ARG A 121 1.43 12.87 -5.85
CA ARG A 121 0.29 13.76 -5.57
C ARG A 121 -0.98 12.99 -5.22
N ILE A 122 -0.81 11.94 -4.40
CA ILE A 122 -1.88 11.09 -3.91
C ILE A 122 -2.11 11.40 -2.43
N PRO A 123 -3.35 11.69 -2.01
CA PRO A 123 -3.69 11.82 -0.59
C PRO A 123 -3.40 10.53 0.18
N VAL A 124 -2.59 10.61 1.24
CA VAL A 124 -2.20 9.47 2.08
C VAL A 124 -2.78 9.61 3.48
N PHE A 125 -3.32 8.51 4.00
CA PHE A 125 -3.85 8.41 5.36
C PHE A 125 -3.07 7.33 6.12
N LEU A 126 -2.38 7.74 7.19
CA LEU A 126 -1.74 6.82 8.10
C LEU A 126 -2.80 6.17 9.01
N TYR A 127 -2.68 4.87 9.22
CA TYR A 127 -3.67 4.08 9.93
C TYR A 127 -3.05 3.15 10.98
N ALA A 128 -3.89 2.53 11.80
CA ALA A 128 -3.48 1.61 12.86
C ALA A 128 -2.41 2.23 13.77
N ARG A 129 -1.24 1.58 13.91
CA ARG A 129 -0.16 2.06 14.78
C ARG A 129 0.52 3.33 14.28
N ALA A 130 0.37 3.67 13.00
CA ALA A 130 0.88 4.90 12.41
C ALA A 130 -0.16 6.05 12.43
N ALA A 131 -1.40 5.78 12.87
CA ALA A 131 -2.47 6.77 12.85
C ALA A 131 -2.11 8.02 13.66
N THR A 132 -2.27 9.18 13.04
CA THR A 132 -2.09 10.51 13.67
C THR A 132 -3.37 11.01 14.33
N ARG A 133 -4.51 10.38 14.03
CA ARG A 133 -5.84 10.71 14.55
C ARG A 133 -6.56 9.46 15.05
N PRO A 134 -7.33 9.53 16.15
CA PRO A 134 -8.02 8.38 16.73
C PRO A 134 -8.94 7.64 15.74
N GLU A 135 -9.63 8.37 14.88
CA GLU A 135 -10.55 7.82 13.87
C GLU A 135 -9.84 7.04 12.74
N ARG A 136 -8.51 7.10 12.65
CA ARG A 136 -7.72 6.37 11.65
C ARG A 136 -7.12 5.07 12.16
N VAL A 137 -7.32 4.73 13.44
CA VAL A 137 -6.79 3.49 14.00
C VAL A 137 -7.42 2.27 13.32
N LEU A 138 -8.71 2.32 13.03
CA LEU A 138 -9.42 1.23 12.36
C LEU A 138 -9.53 1.50 10.84
N LEU A 139 -8.95 0.61 10.05
CA LEU A 139 -8.98 0.72 8.58
C LEU A 139 -10.41 0.86 7.99
N PRO A 140 -11.44 0.14 8.49
CA PRO A 140 -12.81 0.34 8.00
C PRO A 140 -13.34 1.76 8.18
N GLU A 141 -12.92 2.47 9.24
CA GLU A 141 -13.34 3.87 9.46
C GLU A 141 -12.66 4.82 8.48
N VAL A 142 -11.38 4.60 8.17
CA VAL A 142 -10.63 5.34 7.14
C VAL A 142 -11.30 5.18 5.78
N ARG A 143 -11.71 3.95 5.44
CA ARG A 143 -12.28 3.58 4.13
C ARG A 143 -13.80 3.67 4.05
N LYS A 144 -14.44 4.26 5.06
CA LYS A 144 -15.90 4.30 5.13
C LYS A 144 -16.49 4.99 3.90
N GLY A 145 -17.33 4.27 3.16
CA GLY A 145 -17.92 4.75 1.91
C GLY A 145 -17.00 4.67 0.69
N GLU A 146 -15.83 4.04 0.82
CA GLU A 146 -14.95 3.65 -0.28
C GLU A 146 -14.44 4.83 -1.14
N PHE A 147 -14.06 4.56 -2.38
CA PHE A 147 -13.57 5.55 -3.33
C PHE A 147 -14.63 6.62 -3.63
N GLU A 148 -15.91 6.23 -3.75
CA GLU A 148 -17.02 7.12 -4.10
C GLU A 148 -17.24 8.19 -3.03
N ALA A 149 -17.31 7.81 -1.76
CA ALA A 149 -17.53 8.78 -0.68
C ALA A 149 -16.28 9.64 -0.41
N MET A 150 -15.07 9.14 -0.69
CA MET A 150 -13.85 9.91 -0.46
C MET A 150 -13.80 11.17 -1.35
N ARG A 151 -14.35 11.09 -2.57
CA ARG A 151 -14.48 12.26 -3.46
C ARG A 151 -15.37 13.36 -2.89
N GLU A 152 -16.30 13.00 -1.99
CA GLU A 152 -17.27 13.93 -1.40
C GLU A 152 -16.86 14.44 -0.02
N ARG A 153 -16.15 13.61 0.78
CA ARG A 153 -15.91 13.84 2.21
C ARG A 153 -14.79 14.85 2.53
N ALA A 154 -14.00 15.28 1.54
CA ALA A 154 -12.88 16.22 1.73
C ALA A 154 -12.01 15.90 2.95
N LEU A 155 -11.63 14.62 3.12
CA LEU A 155 -10.79 14.19 4.24
C LEU A 155 -9.41 14.84 4.12
N GLU A 156 -8.96 15.49 5.19
CA GLU A 156 -7.63 16.09 5.25
C GLU A 156 -6.57 14.98 5.35
N PRO A 157 -5.74 14.72 4.34
CA PRO A 157 -4.76 13.64 4.40
C PRO A 157 -3.61 13.97 5.36
N ASP A 158 -2.84 12.96 5.76
CA ASP A 158 -1.57 13.16 6.48
C ASP A 158 -0.50 13.72 5.55
N PHE A 159 -0.52 13.30 4.27
CA PHE A 159 0.38 13.78 3.22
C PHE A 159 -0.35 13.89 1.87
N GLY A 160 0.09 14.81 1.02
CA GLY A 160 -0.43 15.00 -0.34
C GLY A 160 -1.50 16.06 -0.45
#